data_AF-A0A099Z569-F1
#
_entry.id   AF-A0A099Z569-F1
#
_cell.length_a   1.000
_cell.length_b   1.000
_cell.length_c   1.000
_cell.angle_alpha   90.00
_cell.angle_beta   90.00
_cell.angle_gamma   90.00
#
_symmetry.space_group_name_H-M   'P 1'
#
loop_
_entity.id
_entity.type
_entity.pdbx_description
1 polymer ?
#
loop_
_entity_poly.entity_id
_entity_poly.type
_entity_poly.pdbx_seq_one_letter_code
_entity_poly.pdbx_strand_id
1 'polypeptide(L)'
;HTVPGRRAAEAHGKDRAWYEAALGDAHPVIIYLHGNGGTRAASHRVQFMKLMGAANFHILALDYRGYGDSSGHPTESGFTTDVLALYDWAKARSGDSPVIFWGHSLGTGIATNAARKLHEERGVQVDAVVLESPYTSIRDAAAHVPITKVRKDPP
;
A
#
# COMPACT_ATOMS: atom_id res chain seq x y z
N HIS A 1 -9.23 -2.64 1.89
CA HIS A 1 -8.78 -4.03 1.75
C HIS A 1 -9.55 -4.68 0.62
N THR A 2 -8.87 -5.08 -0.44
CA THR A 2 -9.44 -5.94 -1.49
C THR A 2 -9.06 -7.38 -1.17
N VAL A 3 -10.02 -8.30 -1.25
CA VAL A 3 -9.78 -9.73 -1.01
C VAL A 3 -9.49 -10.49 -2.31
N PRO A 4 -8.82 -11.65 -2.22
CA PRO A 4 -8.68 -12.60 -3.30
C PRO A 4 -10.01 -12.88 -4.00
N GLY A 5 -9.97 -13.04 -5.32
CA GLY A 5 -11.13 -13.21 -6.18
C GLY A 5 -11.98 -14.41 -5.75
N ARG A 6 -11.34 -15.46 -5.24
CA ARG A 6 -12.04 -16.63 -4.67
C ARG A 6 -12.98 -16.30 -3.50
N ARG A 7 -12.81 -15.14 -2.85
CA ARG A 7 -13.63 -14.68 -1.71
C ARG A 7 -14.53 -13.49 -2.05
N ALA A 8 -14.56 -13.06 -3.31
CA ALA A 8 -15.31 -11.87 -3.72
C ALA A 8 -16.83 -12.00 -3.43
N ALA A 9 -17.39 -13.20 -3.63
CA ALA A 9 -18.80 -13.46 -3.33
C ALA A 9 -19.09 -13.39 -1.82
N GLU A 10 -18.19 -13.92 -0.99
CA GLU A 10 -18.33 -13.93 0.47
C GLU A 10 -18.19 -12.53 1.09
N ALA A 11 -17.37 -11.68 0.48
CA ALA A 11 -17.01 -10.36 1.01
C ALA A 11 -18.14 -9.33 0.94
N HIS A 12 -19.17 -9.57 0.15
CA HIS A 12 -20.30 -8.65 0.00
C HIS A 12 -21.09 -8.51 1.29
N GLY A 13 -21.27 -7.27 1.77
CA GLY A 13 -21.99 -6.97 3.01
C GLY A 13 -21.26 -7.36 4.29
N LYS A 14 -19.98 -7.73 4.20
CA LYS A 14 -19.16 -8.06 5.37
C LYS A 14 -18.57 -6.83 6.03
N ASP A 15 -18.38 -6.93 7.34
CA ASP A 15 -17.81 -5.88 8.17
C ASP A 15 -16.28 -5.95 8.21
N ARG A 16 -15.67 -4.96 8.89
CA ARG A 16 -14.22 -4.89 9.03
C ARG A 16 -13.63 -6.15 9.67
N ALA A 17 -14.28 -6.71 10.69
CA ALA A 17 -13.75 -7.87 11.41
C ALA A 17 -13.61 -9.09 10.50
N TRP A 18 -14.57 -9.30 9.59
CA TRP A 18 -14.48 -10.34 8.58
C TRP A 18 -13.31 -10.12 7.61
N TYR A 19 -13.12 -8.90 7.11
CA TYR A 19 -11.98 -8.57 6.23
C TYR A 19 -10.64 -8.79 6.95
N GLU A 20 -10.53 -8.42 8.22
CA GLU A 20 -9.34 -8.68 9.03
C GLU A 20 -9.04 -10.17 9.17
N ALA A 21 -10.05 -10.97 9.52
CA ALA A 21 -9.92 -12.41 9.62
C ALA A 21 -9.58 -13.06 8.26
N ALA A 22 -10.03 -12.46 7.16
CA ALA A 22 -9.80 -13.00 5.84
C ALA A 22 -8.32 -13.06 5.43
N LEU A 23 -7.46 -12.22 6.02
CA LEU A 23 -6.01 -12.21 5.76
C LEU A 23 -5.31 -13.53 6.16
N GLY A 24 -5.90 -14.30 7.06
CA GLY A 24 -5.32 -15.56 7.56
C GLY A 24 -5.55 -16.77 6.65
N ASP A 25 -5.90 -16.59 5.37
CA ASP A 25 -6.28 -17.66 4.45
C ASP A 25 -5.14 -18.17 3.54
N ALA A 26 -3.90 -17.86 3.91
CA ALA A 26 -2.64 -18.25 3.25
C ALA A 26 -2.36 -17.61 1.89
N HIS A 27 -3.12 -16.60 1.45
CA HIS A 27 -2.76 -15.86 0.24
C HIS A 27 -1.78 -14.72 0.48
N PRO A 28 -0.92 -14.40 -0.51
CA PRO A 28 -0.05 -13.24 -0.41
C PRO A 28 -0.81 -11.93 -0.27
N VAL A 29 -0.23 -11.02 0.52
CA VAL A 29 -0.77 -9.69 0.80
C VAL A 29 0.10 -8.64 0.13
N ILE A 30 -0.49 -7.86 -0.77
CA ILE A 30 0.12 -6.67 -1.35
C ILE A 30 -0.23 -5.48 -0.48
N ILE A 31 0.77 -4.80 0.08
CA ILE A 31 0.62 -3.42 0.56
C ILE A 31 0.93 -2.50 -0.63
N TYR A 32 -0.12 -1.89 -1.18
CA TYR A 32 -0.02 -1.03 -2.36
C TYR A 32 0.22 0.43 -1.94
N LEU A 33 1.32 0.99 -2.43
CA LEU A 33 1.81 2.32 -2.11
C LEU A 33 1.70 3.21 -3.36
N HIS A 34 0.75 4.13 -3.34
CA HIS A 34 0.36 4.91 -4.52
C HIS A 34 1.33 6.08 -4.85
N GLY A 35 1.24 6.59 -6.07
CA GLY A 35 2.02 7.76 -6.51
C GLY A 35 1.52 9.10 -5.94
N ASN A 36 2.29 10.17 -6.14
CA ASN A 36 2.02 11.51 -5.57
C ASN A 36 0.68 12.15 -6.00
N GLY A 37 0.14 11.81 -7.16
CA GLY A 37 -1.10 12.41 -7.65
C GLY A 37 -2.34 11.68 -7.13
N GLY A 38 -3.36 12.40 -6.66
CA GLY A 38 -4.65 11.82 -6.27
C GLY A 38 -4.57 10.86 -5.06
N THR A 39 -5.54 9.97 -4.93
CA THR A 39 -5.75 9.10 -3.76
C THR A 39 -5.72 7.63 -4.15
N ARG A 40 -5.74 6.72 -3.18
CA ARG A 40 -5.87 5.26 -3.40
C ARG A 40 -7.07 4.90 -4.30
N ALA A 41 -8.10 5.75 -4.32
CA ALA A 41 -9.35 5.57 -5.07
C ALA A 41 -9.30 6.02 -6.54
N ALA A 42 -8.16 6.51 -7.04
CA ALA A 42 -8.03 6.86 -8.46
C ALA A 42 -8.34 5.65 -9.36
N SER A 43 -9.07 5.86 -10.46
CA SER A 43 -9.63 4.79 -11.31
C SER A 43 -8.62 3.73 -11.76
N HIS A 44 -7.44 4.15 -12.21
CA HIS A 44 -6.35 3.25 -12.61
C HIS A 44 -5.85 2.37 -11.45
N ARG A 45 -5.86 2.90 -10.22
CA ARG A 45 -5.45 2.17 -8.99
C ARG A 45 -6.53 1.19 -8.56
N VAL A 46 -7.79 1.58 -8.65
CA VAL A 46 -8.93 0.68 -8.43
C VAL A 46 -8.90 -0.47 -9.43
N GLN A 47 -8.57 -0.20 -10.70
CA GLN A 47 -8.40 -1.25 -11.70
C GLN A 47 -7.25 -2.20 -11.37
N PHE A 48 -6.10 -1.68 -10.93
CA PHE A 48 -4.98 -2.49 -10.44
C PHE A 48 -5.41 -3.38 -9.26
N MET A 49 -6.07 -2.82 -8.24
CA MET A 49 -6.53 -3.59 -7.08
C MET A 49 -7.51 -4.70 -7.47
N LYS A 50 -8.43 -4.44 -8.41
CA LYS A 50 -9.34 -5.47 -8.94
C LYS A 50 -8.59 -6.58 -9.67
N LEU A 51 -7.61 -6.22 -10.51
CA LEU A 51 -6.81 -7.20 -11.26
C LEU A 51 -6.00 -8.10 -10.33
N MET A 52 -5.32 -7.52 -9.34
CA MET A 52 -4.55 -8.29 -8.36
C MET A 52 -5.46 -9.12 -7.45
N GLY A 53 -6.64 -8.59 -7.09
CA GLY A 53 -7.65 -9.36 -6.36
C GLY A 53 -8.07 -10.59 -7.16
N ALA A 54 -8.40 -10.43 -8.45
CA ALA A 54 -8.72 -11.54 -9.34
C ALA A 54 -7.57 -12.56 -9.49
N ALA A 55 -6.33 -12.11 -9.38
CA ALA A 55 -5.13 -12.98 -9.32
C ALA A 55 -4.89 -13.60 -7.91
N ASN A 56 -5.88 -13.54 -7.02
CA ASN A 56 -5.88 -14.11 -5.68
C ASN A 56 -4.88 -13.49 -4.69
N PHE A 57 -4.64 -12.17 -4.81
CA PHE A 57 -3.94 -11.41 -3.78
C PHE A 57 -4.91 -10.72 -2.83
N HIS A 58 -4.53 -10.60 -1.56
CA HIS A 58 -5.07 -9.53 -0.73
C HIS A 58 -4.38 -8.22 -1.11
N ILE A 59 -5.12 -7.10 -1.11
CA ILE A 59 -4.54 -5.78 -1.34
C ILE A 59 -4.96 -4.85 -0.21
N LEU A 60 -3.96 -4.36 0.52
CA LEU A 60 -4.07 -3.30 1.51
C LEU A 60 -3.52 -2.02 0.89
N ALA A 61 -4.42 -1.09 0.56
CA ALA A 61 -4.06 0.24 0.09
C ALA A 61 -4.45 1.26 1.16
N LEU A 62 -3.50 2.10 1.56
CA LEU A 62 -3.75 3.27 2.39
C LEU A 62 -3.67 4.54 1.54
N ASP A 63 -4.33 5.60 1.98
CA ASP A 63 -3.88 6.95 1.62
C ASP A 63 -2.86 7.39 2.66
N TYR A 64 -1.77 7.99 2.20
CA TYR A 64 -0.78 8.57 3.11
C TYR A 64 -1.38 9.68 3.95
N ARG A 65 -0.78 9.97 5.11
CA ARG A 65 -1.13 11.17 5.88
C ARG A 65 -1.19 12.43 4.99
N GLY A 66 -2.30 13.15 5.08
CA GLY A 66 -2.58 14.32 4.24
C GLY A 66 -3.19 14.04 2.86
N TYR A 67 -3.37 12.78 2.47
CA TYR A 67 -4.03 12.37 1.21
C TYR A 67 -5.41 11.78 1.49
N GLY A 68 -6.35 11.96 0.56
CA GLY A 68 -7.69 11.36 0.64
C GLY A 68 -8.34 11.58 2.00
N ASP A 69 -8.75 10.48 2.63
CA ASP A 69 -9.41 10.47 3.95
C ASP A 69 -8.43 10.48 5.14
N SER A 70 -7.11 10.42 4.89
CA SER A 70 -6.09 10.32 5.94
C SER A 70 -5.74 11.70 6.51
N SER A 71 -5.70 11.79 7.85
CA SER A 71 -5.34 13.02 8.56
C SER A 71 -3.82 13.28 8.57
N GLY A 72 -3.39 14.41 9.14
CA GLY A 72 -1.97 14.76 9.26
C GLY A 72 -1.37 15.47 8.04
N HIS A 73 -0.03 15.55 8.03
CA HIS A 73 0.75 16.25 7.01
C HIS A 73 1.80 15.33 6.36
N PRO A 74 2.00 15.42 5.05
CA PRO A 74 2.92 14.55 4.32
C PRO A 74 4.38 14.86 4.68
N THR A 75 5.10 13.85 5.16
CA THR A 75 6.55 13.87 5.36
C THR A 75 7.11 12.49 5.02
N GLU A 76 8.36 12.40 4.58
CA GLU A 76 9.00 11.13 4.23
C GLU A 76 9.05 10.15 5.42
N SER A 77 9.44 10.65 6.59
CA SER A 77 9.41 9.88 7.84
C SER A 77 7.99 9.45 8.18
N GLY A 78 7.01 10.33 7.98
CA GLY A 78 5.62 10.07 8.25
C GLY A 78 5.05 8.94 7.39
N PHE A 79 5.30 8.97 6.07
CA PHE A 79 4.90 7.92 5.15
C PHE A 79 5.50 6.57 5.55
N THR A 80 6.78 6.57 5.89
CA THR A 80 7.48 5.36 6.30
C THR A 80 6.85 4.78 7.57
N THR A 81 6.57 5.61 8.58
CA THR A 81 5.87 5.19 9.80
C THR A 81 4.49 4.59 9.51
N ASP A 82 3.71 5.20 8.61
CA ASP A 82 2.37 4.71 8.24
C ASP A 82 2.46 3.32 7.59
N VAL A 83 3.45 3.11 6.71
CA VAL A 83 3.67 1.81 6.04
C VAL A 83 4.15 0.74 7.02
N LEU A 84 5.06 1.08 7.94
CA LEU A 84 5.52 0.13 8.96
C LEU A 84 4.37 -0.30 9.88
N ALA A 85 3.50 0.64 10.28
CA ALA A 85 2.32 0.32 11.08
C ALA A 85 1.35 -0.61 10.33
N LEU A 86 1.14 -0.37 9.03
CA LEU A 86 0.31 -1.27 8.21
C LEU A 86 0.95 -2.65 8.02
N TYR A 87 2.28 -2.71 7.85
CA TYR A 87 3.02 -3.97 7.76
C TYR A 87 2.85 -4.80 9.02
N ASP A 88 3.08 -4.21 10.20
CA ASP A 88 2.93 -4.88 11.49
C ASP A 88 1.48 -5.37 11.68
N TRP A 89 0.50 -4.54 11.34
CA TRP A 89 -0.91 -4.88 11.39
C TRP A 89 -1.29 -6.04 10.46
N ALA A 90 -0.71 -6.07 9.26
CA ALA A 90 -0.94 -7.12 8.26
C ALA A 90 -0.30 -8.44 8.68
N LYS A 91 0.99 -8.42 9.08
CA LYS A 91 1.71 -9.62 9.53
C LYS A 91 1.07 -10.28 10.74
N ALA A 92 0.53 -9.50 11.68
CA ALA A 92 -0.21 -10.03 12.83
C ALA A 92 -1.48 -10.82 12.43
N ARG A 93 -2.01 -10.62 11.22
CA ARG A 93 -3.27 -11.24 10.74
C ARG A 93 -3.05 -12.25 9.62
N SER A 94 -1.98 -12.12 8.86
CA SER A 94 -1.71 -12.94 7.68
C SER A 94 -0.87 -14.19 7.98
N GLY A 95 -0.37 -14.33 9.21
CA GLY A 95 0.50 -15.43 9.60
C GLY A 95 1.74 -15.51 8.71
N ASP A 96 1.99 -16.69 8.16
CA ASP A 96 3.13 -16.97 7.27
C ASP A 96 2.90 -16.55 5.82
N SER A 97 1.74 -15.95 5.50
CA SER A 97 1.49 -15.46 4.14
C SER A 97 2.53 -14.40 3.76
N PRO A 98 3.06 -14.43 2.52
CA PRO A 98 4.00 -13.42 2.05
C PRO A 98 3.37 -12.03 2.08
N VAL A 99 4.14 -11.04 2.53
CA VAL A 99 3.75 -9.62 2.48
C VAL A 99 4.68 -8.89 1.52
N ILE A 100 4.08 -8.34 0.46
CA ILE A 100 4.76 -7.71 -0.67
C ILE A 100 4.51 -6.21 -0.61
N PHE A 101 5.57 -5.40 -0.72
CA PHE A 101 5.42 -3.98 -0.98
C PHE A 101 5.36 -3.73 -2.48
N TRP A 102 4.28 -3.09 -2.95
CA TRP A 102 4.16 -2.67 -4.34
C TRP A 102 4.07 -1.14 -4.39
N GLY A 103 5.15 -0.50 -4.82
CA GLY A 103 5.22 0.95 -4.94
C GLY A 103 5.02 1.42 -6.37
N HIS A 104 4.20 2.45 -6.57
CA HIS A 104 4.05 3.15 -7.85
C HIS A 104 4.52 4.61 -7.74
N SER A 105 5.43 5.05 -8.63
CA SER A 105 5.96 6.41 -8.64
C SER A 105 6.47 6.80 -7.23
N LEU A 106 5.97 7.86 -6.57
CA LEU A 106 6.33 8.22 -5.18
C LEU A 106 6.40 7.00 -4.24
N GLY A 107 5.45 6.07 -4.37
CA GLY A 107 5.37 4.86 -3.57
C GLY A 107 6.58 3.94 -3.68
N THR A 108 7.38 4.01 -4.74
CA THR A 108 8.62 3.20 -4.87
C THR A 108 9.65 3.60 -3.83
N GLY A 109 9.86 4.90 -3.61
CA GLY A 109 10.77 5.40 -2.58
C GLY A 109 10.29 5.03 -1.18
N ILE A 110 8.97 5.11 -0.95
CA ILE A 110 8.36 4.72 0.33
C ILE A 110 8.52 3.21 0.57
N ALA A 111 8.28 2.37 -0.45
CA ALA A 111 8.46 0.92 -0.39
C ALA A 111 9.89 0.53 -0.01
N THR A 112 10.88 1.10 -0.72
CA THR A 112 12.30 0.82 -0.48
C THR A 112 12.73 1.30 0.90
N ASN A 113 12.32 2.50 1.33
CA ASN A 113 12.69 3.01 2.65
C ASN A 113 12.06 2.20 3.78
N ALA A 114 10.81 1.76 3.63
CA ALA A 114 10.14 0.89 4.61
C ALA A 114 10.84 -0.48 4.71
N ALA A 115 11.17 -1.11 3.57
CA ALA A 115 11.89 -2.38 3.55
C ALA A 115 13.29 -2.25 4.19
N ARG A 116 14.01 -1.17 3.87
CA ARG A 116 15.31 -0.86 4.47
C ARG A 116 15.20 -0.70 5.99
N LYS A 117 14.20 0.06 6.47
CA LYS A 117 13.96 0.23 7.91
C LYS A 117 13.62 -1.08 8.62
N LEU A 118 12.76 -1.91 8.04
CA LEU A 118 12.46 -3.23 8.59
C LEU A 118 13.73 -4.08 8.74
N HIS A 119 14.61 -4.05 7.74
CA HIS A 119 15.86 -4.79 7.77
C HIS A 119 16.84 -4.24 8.81
N GLU A 120 17.15 -2.95 8.75
CA GLU A 120 18.17 -2.33 9.60
C GLU A 120 17.75 -2.22 11.07
N GLU A 121 16.49 -1.83 11.33
CA GLU A 121 16.03 -1.57 12.70
C GLU A 121 15.49 -2.83 13.39
N ARG A 122 15.04 -3.85 12.62
CA ARG A 122 14.32 -5.01 13.16
C ARG A 122 14.84 -6.36 12.69
N GLY A 123 15.81 -6.40 11.78
CA GLY A 123 16.31 -7.65 11.19
C GLY A 123 15.27 -8.38 10.31
N VAL A 124 14.19 -7.70 9.91
CA VAL A 124 13.09 -8.29 9.14
C VAL A 124 13.34 -8.09 7.65
N GLN A 125 13.37 -9.19 6.90
CA GLN A 125 13.40 -9.16 5.44
C GLN A 125 11.97 -9.25 4.88
N VAL A 126 11.57 -8.27 4.09
CA VAL A 126 10.29 -8.29 3.36
C VAL A 126 10.34 -9.34 2.26
N ASP A 127 9.23 -10.05 2.03
CA ASP A 127 9.17 -11.15 1.07
C ASP A 127 9.43 -10.71 -0.37
N ALA A 128 8.93 -9.53 -0.75
CA ALA A 128 9.27 -8.89 -2.03
C ALA A 128 8.98 -7.38 -2.01
N VAL A 129 9.72 -6.66 -2.86
CA VAL A 129 9.48 -5.26 -3.19
C VAL A 129 9.35 -5.12 -4.71
N VAL A 130 8.20 -4.64 -5.18
CA VAL A 130 7.91 -4.34 -6.58
C VAL A 130 7.94 -2.83 -6.79
N LEU A 131 8.75 -2.39 -7.75
CA LEU A 131 8.91 -0.98 -8.09
C LEU A 131 8.30 -0.71 -9.47
N GLU A 132 7.13 -0.08 -9.49
CA GLU A 132 6.42 0.31 -10.71
C GLU A 132 6.70 1.77 -11.06
N SER A 133 7.26 2.00 -12.25
CA SER A 133 7.69 3.32 -12.71
C SER A 133 8.56 4.07 -11.68
N PRO A 134 9.67 3.46 -11.21
CA PRO A 134 10.52 4.08 -10.21
C PRO A 134 11.25 5.30 -10.76
N TYR A 135 11.63 6.19 -9.84
CA TYR A 135 12.55 7.29 -10.09
C TYR A 135 13.87 7.03 -9.36
N THR A 136 14.96 7.55 -9.92
CA THR A 136 16.30 7.46 -9.32
C THR A 136 16.50 8.46 -8.19
N SER A 137 15.83 9.61 -8.24
CA SER A 137 15.81 10.63 -7.19
C SER A 137 14.52 11.45 -7.23
N ILE A 138 13.96 11.78 -6.07
CA ILE A 138 12.74 12.62 -6.01
C ILE A 138 13.01 14.02 -6.57
N ARG A 139 14.28 14.47 -6.52
CA ARG A 139 14.75 15.72 -7.13
C ARG A 139 14.68 15.64 -8.66
N ASP A 140 15.07 14.51 -9.24
CA ASP A 140 15.03 14.28 -10.68
C ASP A 140 13.59 14.09 -11.17
N ALA A 141 12.77 13.39 -10.38
CA ALA A 141 11.34 13.28 -10.61
C ALA A 141 10.63 14.64 -10.55
N ALA A 142 10.95 15.49 -9.56
CA ALA A 142 10.36 16.83 -9.43
C ALA A 142 10.77 17.80 -10.56
N ALA A 143 11.90 17.55 -11.23
CA ALA A 143 12.32 18.32 -12.39
C ALA A 143 11.49 18.01 -13.65
N HIS A 144 10.88 16.83 -13.73
CA HIS A 144 10.18 16.35 -14.92
C HIS A 144 8.68 16.08 -14.70
N VAL A 145 8.23 16.03 -13.44
CA VAL A 145 6.84 15.82 -13.05
C VAL A 145 6.36 17.06 -12.30
N PRO A 146 5.32 17.77 -12.78
CA PRO A 146 4.74 18.88 -12.04
C PRO A 146 4.34 18.40 -10.65
N ILE A 147 4.75 19.12 -9.60
CA ILE A 147 4.33 18.84 -8.22
C ILE A 147 2.80 18.99 -8.18
N THR A 148 2.08 17.88 -8.34
CA THR A 148 0.63 17.85 -8.19
C THR A 148 0.30 18.11 -6.74
N LYS A 149 -0.54 19.11 -6.48
CA LYS A 149 -1.02 19.47 -5.14
C LYS A 149 -1.52 18.22 -4.39
N VAL A 150 -1.12 18.12 -3.12
CA VAL A 150 -1.71 17.20 -2.14
C VAL A 150 -3.24 17.34 -2.22
N ARG A 151 -3.95 16.24 -2.49
CA ARG A 151 -5.39 16.25 -2.70
C ARG A 151 -6.08 15.54 -1.55
N LYS A 152 -6.81 16.32 -0.75
CA LYS A 152 -7.83 15.82 0.18
C LYS A 152 -9.15 15.72 -0.56
N ASP A 153 -9.89 14.65 -0.32
CA ASP A 153 -11.27 14.58 -0.74
C ASP A 153 -12.11 15.46 0.22
N PRO A 154 -13.10 16.23 -0.29
CA PRO A 154 -13.99 16.99 0.60
C PRO A 154 -14.82 16.03 1.47
N PRO A 155 -15.21 16.46 2.69
CA PRO A 155 -15.97 15.65 3.64
C PRO A 155 -17.35 15.23 3.11
#